data_AF-A0A6S7JQI8-F1
#
_entry.id   AF-A0A6S7JQI8-F1
#
_cell.length_a   1.000
_cell.length_b   1.000
_cell.length_c   1.000
_cell.angle_alpha   90.00
_cell.angle_beta   90.00
_cell.angle_gamma   90.00
#
_symmetry.space_group_name_H-M   'P 1'
#
loop_
_entity.id
_entity.type
_entity.pdbx_description
1 polymer ?
#
loop_
_entity_poly.entity_id
_entity_poly.type
_entity_poly.pdbx_seq_one_letter_code
_entity_poly.pdbx_strand_id
1 'polypeptide(L)'
;MKSRGKGNAGKLSQHFASSGHKAALNAFLAFQNMSSHLDLLLDKERRKVLIEEEAELQRNHEAINTLLDITQTLARQGISFRASSSEKDGNGNFRQITSLIARHSPSFKRWLDDAPKRPHRVDYLNPRSQNEFLDLLAEDVTHGMC
;
A
#
# COMPACT_ATOMS: atom_id res chain seq x y z
N MET A 1 -46.53 54.36 11.88
CA MET A 1 -45.15 53.88 11.62
C MET A 1 -44.20 55.06 11.85
N LYS A 2 -43.32 54.99 12.86
CA LYS A 2 -42.38 56.08 13.15
C LYS A 2 -41.29 56.11 12.07
N SER A 3 -41.24 57.21 11.33
CA SER A 3 -40.25 57.51 10.30
C SER A 3 -38.82 57.44 10.86
N ARG A 4 -37.91 56.76 10.13
CA ARG A 4 -36.46 56.78 10.42
C ARG A 4 -35.91 58.16 10.09
N GLY A 5 -35.35 58.86 11.08
CA GLY A 5 -34.70 60.15 10.88
C GLY A 5 -33.60 60.06 9.82
N LYS A 6 -33.61 61.02 8.88
CA LYS A 6 -32.54 61.22 7.88
C LYS A 6 -31.19 61.28 8.60
N GLY A 7 -30.32 60.31 8.33
CA GLY A 7 -28.93 60.28 8.85
C GLY A 7 -28.54 59.06 9.69
N ASN A 8 -29.50 58.25 10.15
CA ASN A 8 -29.18 57.08 10.98
C ASN A 8 -29.05 55.81 10.15
N ALA A 9 -27.83 55.25 10.10
CA ALA A 9 -27.57 53.95 9.50
C ALA A 9 -28.50 52.88 10.09
N GLY A 10 -29.04 52.00 9.23
CA GLY A 10 -29.91 50.91 9.69
C GLY A 10 -29.18 49.98 10.67
N LYS A 11 -29.91 49.32 11.58
CA LYS A 11 -29.35 48.42 12.59
C LYS A 11 -28.38 47.37 12.03
N LEU A 12 -28.68 46.82 10.85
CA LEU A 12 -27.79 45.90 10.15
C LEU A 12 -26.48 46.57 9.72
N SER A 13 -26.55 47.77 9.14
CA SER A 13 -25.37 48.56 8.74
C SER A 13 -24.50 48.92 9.94
N GLN A 14 -25.10 49.29 11.08
CA GLN A 14 -24.38 49.53 12.33
C GLN A 14 -23.72 48.24 12.86
N HIS A 15 -24.40 47.09 12.77
CA HIS A 15 -23.83 45.79 13.16
C HIS A 15 -22.66 45.39 12.26
N PHE A 16 -22.78 45.49 10.94
CA PHE A 16 -21.68 45.17 10.01
C PHE A 16 -20.48 46.11 10.16
N ALA A 17 -20.70 47.35 10.58
CA ALA A 17 -19.63 48.29 10.88
C ALA A 17 -19.03 48.13 12.30
N SER A 18 -19.67 47.34 13.17
CA SER A 18 -19.28 47.18 14.56
C SER A 18 -17.91 46.50 14.72
N SER A 19 -17.24 46.81 15.81
CA SER A 19 -15.95 46.19 16.17
C SER A 19 -16.09 44.67 16.34
N GLY A 20 -17.19 44.21 16.94
CA GLY A 20 -17.46 42.78 17.13
C GLY A 20 -17.58 42.02 15.80
N HIS A 21 -18.30 42.57 14.82
CA HIS A 21 -18.42 41.96 13.50
C HIS A 21 -17.07 41.89 12.78
N LYS A 22 -16.29 42.98 12.81
CA LYS A 22 -14.94 43.02 12.21
C LYS A 22 -13.98 42.04 12.88
N ALA A 23 -14.03 41.92 14.20
CA ALA A 23 -13.20 40.97 14.95
C ALA A 23 -13.55 39.52 14.60
N ALA A 24 -14.85 39.19 14.54
CA ALA A 24 -15.31 37.86 14.14
C ALA A 24 -14.92 37.54 12.69
N LEU A 25 -15.06 38.50 11.77
CA LEU A 25 -14.65 38.33 10.37
C LEU A 25 -13.14 38.13 10.25
N ASN A 26 -12.33 38.89 10.98
CA ASN A 26 -10.88 38.72 10.97
C ASN A 26 -10.46 37.36 11.55
N ALA A 27 -11.13 36.88 12.61
CA ALA A 27 -10.89 35.55 13.17
C ALA A 27 -11.24 34.45 12.16
N PHE A 28 -12.36 34.61 11.43
CA PHE A 28 -12.76 33.69 10.37
C PHE A 28 -11.77 33.69 9.20
N LEU A 29 -11.32 34.85 8.73
CA LEU A 29 -10.33 34.97 7.67
C LEU A 29 -8.97 34.38 8.09
N ALA A 30 -8.55 34.61 9.34
CA ALA A 30 -7.34 34.00 9.88
C ALA A 30 -7.46 32.47 9.93
N PHE A 31 -8.59 31.95 10.38
CA PHE A 31 -8.88 30.52 10.37
C PHE A 31 -8.88 29.94 8.94
N GLN A 32 -9.53 30.60 7.99
CA GLN A 32 -9.61 30.15 6.60
C GLN A 32 -8.21 30.15 5.92
N ASN A 33 -7.38 31.14 6.24
CA ASN A 33 -6.00 31.18 5.76
C ASN A 33 -5.13 30.09 6.42
N MET A 34 -5.36 29.77 7.70
CA MET A 34 -4.65 28.68 8.40
C MET A 34 -5.15 27.27 8.00
N SER A 35 -6.45 27.11 7.73
CA SER A 35 -7.06 25.82 7.38
C SER A 35 -6.61 25.34 5.99
N SER A 36 -6.39 26.26 5.06
CA SER A 36 -5.84 25.93 3.73
C SER A 36 -4.49 25.21 3.80
N HIS A 37 -3.65 25.56 4.78
CA HIS A 37 -2.35 24.92 4.99
C HIS A 37 -2.50 23.52 5.61
N LEU A 38 -3.45 23.32 6.53
CA LEU A 38 -3.76 22.02 7.10
C LEU A 38 -4.32 21.05 6.05
N ASP A 39 -5.25 21.51 5.21
CA ASP A 39 -5.79 20.68 4.12
C ASP A 39 -4.70 20.27 3.12
N LEU A 40 -3.79 21.20 2.77
CA LEU A 40 -2.64 20.91 1.91
C LEU A 40 -1.62 19.96 2.57
N LEU A 41 -1.39 20.06 3.87
CA LEU A 41 -0.51 19.14 4.60
C LEU A 41 -1.13 17.75 4.70
N LEU A 42 -2.42 17.67 5.05
CA LEU A 42 -3.17 16.41 5.11
C LEU A 42 -3.22 15.73 3.75
N ASP A 43 -3.39 16.49 2.66
CA ASP A 43 -3.34 15.96 1.30
C ASP A 43 -1.95 15.41 0.94
N LYS A 44 -0.88 16.13 1.31
CA LYS A 44 0.50 15.66 1.11
C LYS A 44 0.83 14.40 1.92
N GLU A 45 0.45 14.35 3.19
CA GLU A 45 0.69 13.18 4.05
C GLU A 45 -0.13 11.98 3.57
N ARG A 46 -1.42 12.18 3.27
CA ARG A 46 -2.27 11.13 2.71
C ARG A 46 -1.70 10.61 1.40
N ARG A 47 -1.23 11.49 0.52
CA ARG A 47 -0.62 11.10 -0.75
C ARG A 47 0.67 10.30 -0.56
N LYS A 48 1.50 10.64 0.43
CA LYS A 48 2.69 9.84 0.78
C LYS A 48 2.31 8.44 1.22
N VAL A 49 1.32 8.31 2.11
CA VAL A 49 0.81 7.01 2.57
C VAL A 49 0.34 6.17 1.39
N LEU A 50 -0.48 6.74 0.49
CA LEU A 50 -0.97 6.02 -0.70
C LEU A 50 0.16 5.57 -1.62
N ILE A 51 1.17 6.42 -1.86
CA ILE A 51 2.35 6.07 -2.67
C ILE A 51 3.14 4.93 -1.99
N GLU A 52 3.31 4.98 -0.67
CA GLU A 52 4.01 3.95 0.08
C GLU A 52 3.25 2.61 0.04
N GLU A 53 1.93 2.64 0.22
CA GLU A 53 1.05 1.46 0.14
C GLU A 53 1.08 0.84 -1.27
N GLU A 54 0.95 1.66 -2.32
CA GLU A 54 1.03 1.20 -3.70
C GLU A 54 2.40 0.60 -4.02
N ALA A 55 3.48 1.23 -3.53
CA ALA A 55 4.82 0.71 -3.72
C ALA A 55 5.05 -0.60 -2.95
N GLU A 56 4.48 -0.78 -1.76
CA GLU A 56 4.50 -2.07 -1.04
C GLU A 56 3.70 -3.14 -1.77
N LEU A 57 2.51 -2.80 -2.27
CA LEU A 57 1.68 -3.72 -3.04
C LEU A 57 2.40 -4.20 -4.31
N GLN A 58 3.03 -3.27 -5.04
CA GLN A 58 3.82 -3.59 -6.22
C GLN A 58 5.01 -4.50 -5.88
N ARG A 59 5.75 -4.21 -4.80
CA ARG A 59 6.83 -5.09 -4.30
C ARG A 59 6.34 -6.50 -3.97
N ASN A 60 5.17 -6.61 -3.34
CA ASN A 60 4.57 -7.90 -3.00
C ASN A 60 4.19 -8.68 -4.27
N HIS A 61 3.57 -8.03 -5.25
CA HIS A 61 3.22 -8.64 -6.52
C HIS A 61 4.45 -9.14 -7.27
N GLU A 62 5.50 -8.33 -7.38
CA GLU A 62 6.76 -8.72 -8.05
C GLU A 62 7.41 -9.94 -7.38
N ALA A 63 7.42 -9.98 -6.05
CA ALA A 63 7.96 -11.11 -5.31
C ALA A 63 7.16 -12.40 -5.52
N ILE A 64 5.83 -12.32 -5.48
CA ILE A 64 4.95 -13.47 -5.72
C ILE A 64 5.08 -13.96 -7.17
N ASN A 65 5.10 -13.05 -8.14
CA ASN A 65 5.32 -13.40 -9.55
C ASN A 65 6.67 -14.09 -9.75
N THR A 66 7.73 -13.62 -9.08
CA THR A 66 9.03 -14.28 -9.12
C THR A 66 8.94 -15.74 -8.62
N LEU A 67 8.20 -16.00 -7.52
CA LEU A 67 8.01 -17.36 -7.01
C LEU A 67 7.18 -18.25 -7.97
N LEU A 68 6.19 -17.66 -8.64
CA LEU A 68 5.40 -18.33 -9.68
C LEU A 68 6.27 -18.67 -10.90
N ASP A 69 7.13 -17.77 -11.34
CA ASP A 69 8.04 -18.01 -12.46
C ASP A 69 9.03 -19.15 -12.17
N ILE A 70 9.55 -19.22 -10.93
CA ILE A 70 10.36 -20.35 -10.47
C ILE A 70 9.56 -21.64 -10.53
N THR A 71 8.32 -21.61 -10.04
CA THR A 71 7.39 -22.76 -10.04
C THR A 71 7.16 -23.26 -11.47
N GLN A 72 6.80 -22.35 -12.38
CA GLN A 72 6.58 -22.66 -13.80
C GLN A 72 7.83 -23.24 -14.45
N THR A 73 8.99 -22.67 -14.17
CA THR A 73 10.27 -23.12 -14.75
C THR A 73 10.58 -24.55 -14.31
N LEU A 74 10.48 -24.83 -13.01
CA LEU A 74 10.70 -26.17 -12.47
C LEU A 74 9.70 -27.18 -13.02
N ALA A 75 8.42 -26.82 -13.07
CA ALA A 75 7.36 -27.69 -13.60
C ALA A 75 7.57 -28.01 -15.08
N ARG A 76 7.85 -26.99 -15.92
CA ARG A 76 8.11 -27.17 -17.36
C ARG A 76 9.34 -28.05 -17.62
N GLN A 77 10.35 -27.99 -16.76
CA GLN A 77 11.58 -28.78 -16.88
C GLN A 77 11.47 -30.18 -16.25
N GLY A 78 10.35 -30.51 -15.59
CA GLY A 78 10.18 -31.78 -14.89
C GLY A 78 11.12 -31.92 -13.67
N ILE A 79 11.53 -30.81 -13.07
CA ILE A 79 12.46 -30.78 -11.92
C ILE A 79 11.65 -30.77 -10.62
N SER A 80 12.01 -31.65 -9.68
CA SER A 80 11.38 -31.70 -8.37
C SER A 80 11.63 -30.42 -7.56
N PHE A 81 10.62 -29.91 -6.85
CA PHE A 81 10.77 -28.70 -6.04
C PHE A 81 11.57 -28.96 -4.77
N ARG A 82 11.49 -30.19 -4.26
CA ARG A 82 12.01 -30.65 -2.97
C ARG A 82 13.16 -31.63 -3.17
N ALA A 83 14.06 -31.66 -2.19
CA ALA A 83 15.09 -32.67 -2.08
C ALA A 83 14.49 -33.99 -1.58
N SER A 84 15.21 -35.09 -1.84
CA SER A 84 14.94 -36.41 -1.27
C SER A 84 14.85 -36.35 0.26
N SER A 85 14.00 -37.18 0.87
CA SER A 85 13.79 -37.26 2.33
C SER A 85 15.04 -37.61 3.14
N SER A 86 16.13 -38.02 2.48
CA SER A 86 17.45 -38.23 3.09
C SER A 86 18.18 -36.91 3.41
N GLU A 87 17.86 -35.83 2.70
CA GLU A 87 18.43 -34.51 2.97
C GLU A 87 17.58 -33.83 4.05
N LYS A 88 18.10 -33.82 5.27
CA LYS A 88 17.56 -32.95 6.32
C LYS A 88 17.65 -31.50 5.86
N ASP A 89 16.51 -30.83 5.93
CA ASP A 89 16.35 -29.38 5.96
C ASP A 89 16.63 -28.60 4.66
N GLY A 90 15.54 -28.25 3.98
CA GLY A 90 15.43 -26.96 3.30
C GLY A 90 16.21 -26.78 1.99
N ASN A 91 16.83 -27.83 1.44
CA ASN A 91 17.72 -27.73 0.28
C ASN A 91 17.09 -28.11 -1.07
N GLY A 92 15.76 -28.02 -1.20
CA GLY A 92 15.08 -28.31 -2.47
C GLY A 92 15.38 -27.29 -3.57
N ASN A 93 15.28 -27.70 -4.84
CA ASN A 93 15.56 -26.85 -6.01
C ASN A 93 14.81 -25.51 -5.96
N PHE A 94 13.55 -25.52 -5.49
CA PHE A 94 12.76 -24.29 -5.35
C PHE A 94 13.43 -23.27 -4.42
N ARG A 95 13.90 -23.71 -3.25
CA ARG A 95 14.59 -22.84 -2.28
C ARG A 95 15.96 -22.41 -2.77
N GLN A 96 16.70 -23.30 -3.43
CA GLN A 96 18.02 -22.97 -3.99
C GLN A 96 17.92 -21.90 -5.09
N ILE A 97 16.96 -22.03 -6.01
CA ILE A 97 16.74 -21.04 -7.07
C ILE A 97 16.22 -19.72 -6.48
N THR A 98 15.31 -19.77 -5.51
CA THR A 98 14.85 -18.57 -4.80
C THR A 98 16.03 -17.84 -4.16
N SER A 99 16.93 -18.56 -3.48
CA SER A 99 18.15 -18.01 -2.89
C SER A 99 19.13 -17.45 -3.93
N LEU A 100 19.26 -18.11 -5.08
CA LEU A 100 20.03 -17.61 -6.22
C LEU A 100 19.48 -16.26 -6.71
N ILE A 101 18.17 -16.17 -6.95
CA ILE A 101 17.54 -14.92 -7.42
C ILE A 101 17.67 -13.81 -6.37
N ALA A 102 17.46 -14.13 -5.08
CA ALA A 102 17.64 -13.18 -3.99
C ALA A 102 19.06 -12.59 -3.92
N ARG A 103 20.10 -13.35 -4.30
CA ARG A 103 21.47 -12.81 -4.36
C ARG A 103 21.65 -11.71 -5.42
N HIS A 104 20.83 -11.72 -6.46
CA HIS A 104 20.90 -10.75 -7.55
C HIS A 104 19.78 -9.70 -7.53
N SER A 105 18.80 -9.84 -6.63
CA SER A 105 17.68 -8.91 -6.46
C SER A 105 17.57 -8.45 -5.00
N PRO A 106 18.12 -7.26 -4.66
CA PRO A 106 18.09 -6.74 -3.30
C PRO A 106 16.68 -6.51 -2.76
N SER A 107 15.74 -6.07 -3.61
CA SER A 107 14.33 -5.87 -3.25
C SER A 107 13.67 -7.19 -2.87
N PHE A 108 13.87 -8.24 -3.67
CA PHE A 108 13.34 -9.57 -3.41
C PHE A 108 13.97 -10.21 -2.17
N LYS A 109 15.29 -10.05 -1.99
CA LYS A 109 15.97 -10.49 -0.77
C LYS A 109 15.41 -9.83 0.47
N ARG A 110 15.26 -8.49 0.46
CA ARG A 110 14.66 -7.76 1.57
C ARG A 110 13.24 -8.25 1.84
N TRP A 111 12.44 -8.45 0.79
CA TRP A 111 11.10 -8.98 0.92
C TRP A 111 11.09 -10.33 1.64
N LEU A 112 11.96 -11.27 1.27
CA LEU A 112 12.12 -12.56 1.94
C LEU A 112 12.56 -12.41 3.41
N ASP A 113 13.55 -11.56 3.68
CA ASP A 113 14.09 -11.31 5.01
C ASP A 113 13.04 -10.64 5.95
N ASP A 114 12.11 -9.87 5.37
CA ASP A 114 11.01 -9.22 6.09
C ASP A 114 9.80 -10.16 6.34
N ALA A 115 9.79 -11.39 5.80
CA ALA A 115 8.70 -12.36 5.99
C ALA A 115 8.28 -12.59 7.47
N PRO A 116 9.21 -12.70 8.45
CA PRO A 116 8.85 -12.88 9.86
C PRO A 116 8.18 -11.64 10.49
N LYS A 117 8.34 -10.46 9.88
CA LYS A 117 7.79 -9.18 10.35
C LYS A 117 6.37 -8.92 9.83
N ARG A 118 5.90 -9.71 8.86
CA ARG A 118 4.56 -9.56 8.27
C ARG A 118 3.49 -9.93 9.29
N PRO A 119 2.32 -9.25 9.31
CA PRO A 119 1.26 -9.47 10.31
C PRO A 119 0.81 -10.93 10.45
N HIS A 120 0.76 -11.66 9.33
CA HIS A 120 0.31 -13.06 9.28
C HIS A 120 1.44 -14.08 9.20
N ARG A 121 2.72 -13.66 9.29
CA ARG A 121 3.91 -14.53 9.20
C ARG A 121 3.84 -15.56 8.07
N VAL A 122 3.36 -15.13 6.89
CA VAL A 122 3.21 -16.01 5.73
C VAL A 122 4.58 -16.37 5.19
N ASP A 123 4.91 -17.67 5.22
CA ASP A 123 6.12 -18.23 4.62
C ASP A 123 5.78 -18.92 3.29
N TYR A 124 6.16 -18.28 2.18
CA TYR A 124 5.92 -18.83 0.84
C TYR A 124 6.93 -19.92 0.45
N LEU A 125 7.97 -20.17 1.25
CA LEU A 125 9.01 -21.16 0.96
C LEU A 125 8.78 -22.49 1.67
N ASN A 126 7.75 -22.58 2.51
CA ASN A 126 7.41 -23.83 3.20
C ASN A 126 6.79 -24.84 2.20
N PRO A 127 6.85 -26.15 2.53
CA PRO A 127 6.16 -27.21 1.79
C PRO A 127 4.74 -26.92 1.32
N ARG A 128 3.89 -26.38 2.20
CA ARG A 128 2.47 -26.18 1.91
C ARG A 128 2.28 -25.11 0.83
N SER A 129 2.95 -23.97 0.97
CA SER A 129 2.91 -22.89 -0.01
C SER A 129 3.45 -23.32 -1.38
N GLN A 130 4.47 -24.18 -1.40
CA GLN A 130 4.97 -24.77 -2.67
C GLN A 130 3.92 -25.63 -3.37
N ASN A 131 3.11 -26.38 -2.61
CA ASN A 131 2.01 -27.15 -3.20
C ASN A 131 0.91 -26.23 -3.72
N GLU A 132 0.57 -25.17 -2.99
CA GLU A 132 -0.42 -24.17 -3.44
C GLU A 132 0.01 -23.52 -4.77
N PHE A 133 1.29 -23.21 -4.96
CA PHE A 133 1.78 -22.73 -6.26
C PHE A 133 1.63 -23.75 -7.39
N LEU A 134 1.82 -25.04 -7.11
CA LEU A 134 1.61 -26.11 -8.09
C LEU A 134 0.13 -26.28 -8.44
N ASP A 135 -0.74 -26.21 -7.43
CA ASP A 135 -2.18 -26.32 -7.61
C ASP A 135 -2.71 -25.16 -8.47
N LEU A 136 -2.30 -23.92 -8.16
CA LEU A 136 -2.63 -22.73 -8.97
C LEU A 136 -2.14 -22.86 -10.41
N LEU A 137 -0.93 -23.40 -10.61
CA LEU A 137 -0.40 -23.63 -11.95
C LEU A 137 -1.16 -24.73 -12.70
N ALA A 138 -1.57 -25.79 -12.01
CA ALA A 138 -2.37 -26.85 -12.60
C ALA A 138 -3.77 -26.37 -12.99
N GLU A 139 -4.40 -25.53 -12.17
CA GLU A 139 -5.68 -24.88 -12.47
C GLU A 139 -5.58 -23.99 -13.72
N ASP A 140 -4.55 -23.14 -13.82
CA ASP A 140 -4.34 -22.29 -14.99
C ASP A 140 -4.18 -23.10 -16.29
N VAL A 141 -3.40 -24.18 -16.24
CA VAL A 141 -3.19 -25.08 -17.38
C VAL A 141 -4.49 -25.79 -17.78
N THR A 142 -5.29 -26.25 -16.82
CA THR A 142 -6.55 -26.95 -17.10
C THR A 142 -7.64 -26.02 -17.63
N HIS A 143 -7.71 -24.78 -17.14
CA HIS A 143 -8.64 -23.77 -17.64
C HIS A 143 -8.24 -23.17 -18.99
N GLY A 144 -6.94 -23.06 -19.29
CA GLY A 144 -6.44 -22.57 -20.59
C GLY A 144 -6.50 -23.60 -21.73
N MET A 145 -6.81 -24.87 -21.43
CA MET A 145 -7.00 -25.94 -22.43
C MET A 145 -8.49 -26.22 -22.77
N CYS A 146 -9.43 -25.42 -22.25
CA CYS A 146 -10.83 -25.38 -22.69
C CYS A 146 -11.05 -24.27 -23.71
#